data_AF-A0A6A3C9S8-F1
#
_entry.id   AF-A0A6A3C9S8-F1
#
_cell.length_a   1.000
_cell.length_b   1.000
_cell.length_c   1.000
_cell.angle_alpha   90.00
_cell.angle_beta   90.00
_cell.angle_gamma   90.00
#
_symmetry.space_group_name_H-M   'P 1'
#
loop_
_entity.id
_entity.type
_entity.pdbx_description
1 polymer ?
#
loop_
_entity_poly.entity_id
_entity_poly.type
_entity_poly.pdbx_seq_one_letter_code
_entity_poly.pdbx_strand_id
1 'polypeptide(L)'
;MNEILAPLFYVFKNDPDAEMAAAAEADTFFCFVELLSGFCDHFCPQLDNSNVGIRSTISRLSQLLKEHDEELWRHLEITTKVNPQFYAFRWITLLLTQEFNFSDSLHIWDTLLSDPEGPLETLLRVCCAMLILTRRFLLAGDFTSNLKLLQNYPSANISHLLYVANKLRTQAIG
;
A
#
# COMPACT_ATOMS: atom_id res chain seq x y z
N MET A 1 -5.27 8.12 -10.68
CA MET A 1 -4.07 7.59 -11.37
C MET A 1 -2.96 8.63 -11.55
N ASN A 2 -3.24 9.92 -11.73
CA ASN A 2 -2.20 10.96 -11.83
C ASN A 2 -1.18 10.92 -10.67
N GLU A 3 -1.64 10.53 -9.47
CA GLU A 3 -0.81 10.36 -8.27
C GLU A 3 0.25 9.25 -8.38
N ILE A 4 0.05 8.25 -9.24
CA ILE A 4 1.02 7.16 -9.51
C ILE A 4 2.00 7.59 -10.61
N LEU A 5 1.52 8.40 -11.57
CA LEU A 5 2.34 8.90 -12.66
C LEU A 5 3.41 9.91 -12.17
N ALA A 6 3.05 10.77 -11.21
CA ALA A 6 3.92 11.84 -10.73
C ALA A 6 5.25 11.36 -10.12
N PRO A 7 5.30 10.35 -9.23
CA PRO A 7 6.55 9.77 -8.75
C PRO A 7 7.46 9.27 -9.88
N LEU A 8 6.92 8.53 -10.85
CA LEU A 8 7.68 7.99 -11.98
C LEU A 8 8.26 9.11 -12.84
N PHE A 9 7.43 10.07 -13.24
CA PHE A 9 7.86 11.20 -14.05
C PHE A 9 8.91 12.05 -13.35
N TYR A 10 8.75 12.29 -12.04
CA TYR A 10 9.73 13.01 -11.27
C TYR A 10 11.08 12.30 -11.29
N VAL A 11 11.12 10.98 -11.04
CA VAL A 11 12.39 10.22 -11.04
C VAL A 11 13.07 10.31 -12.40
N PHE A 12 12.36 9.99 -13.48
CA PHE A 12 12.95 10.03 -14.83
C PHE A 12 13.34 11.44 -15.27
N LYS A 13 12.57 12.46 -14.87
CA LYS A 13 12.89 13.84 -15.26
C LYS A 13 14.13 14.39 -14.56
N ASN A 14 14.46 13.86 -13.38
CA ASN A 14 15.64 14.23 -12.60
C ASN A 14 16.81 13.26 -12.81
N ASP A 15 16.81 12.48 -13.91
CA ASP A 15 17.94 11.64 -14.28
C ASP A 15 19.21 12.53 -14.45
N PRO A 16 20.37 12.12 -13.88
CA PRO A 16 21.61 12.86 -14.05
C PRO A 16 22.10 12.92 -15.50
N ASP A 17 21.69 11.97 -16.34
CA ASP A 17 21.94 11.98 -17.78
C ASP A 17 20.86 12.79 -18.51
N ALA A 18 21.28 13.85 -19.20
CA ALA A 18 20.38 14.75 -19.91
C ALA A 18 19.66 14.09 -21.09
N GLU A 19 20.26 13.07 -21.73
CA GLU A 19 19.61 12.32 -22.80
C GLU A 19 18.49 11.44 -22.24
N MET A 20 18.72 10.78 -21.09
CA MET A 20 17.70 9.99 -20.40
C MET A 20 16.57 10.89 -19.87
N ALA A 21 16.91 12.04 -19.26
CA ALA A 21 15.92 13.01 -18.79
C ALA A 21 15.07 13.64 -19.92
N ALA A 22 15.52 13.58 -21.17
CA ALA A 22 14.74 13.97 -22.34
C ALA A 22 13.72 12.91 -22.75
N ALA A 23 14.00 11.63 -22.48
CA ALA A 23 13.09 10.50 -22.72
C ALA A 23 12.05 10.29 -21.59
N ALA A 24 12.11 11.09 -20.52
CA ALA A 24 11.32 10.91 -19.31
C ALA A 24 9.81 10.67 -19.54
N GLU A 25 9.18 11.33 -20.52
CA GLU A 25 7.77 11.09 -20.84
C GLU A 25 7.51 9.66 -21.33
N ALA A 26 8.33 9.18 -22.26
CA ALA A 26 8.20 7.83 -22.82
C ALA A 26 8.50 6.76 -21.76
N ASP A 27 9.57 6.94 -20.98
CA ASP A 27 9.93 5.99 -19.91
C ASP A 27 8.86 5.94 -18.82
N THR A 28 8.34 7.11 -18.43
CA THR A 28 7.20 7.20 -17.51
C THR A 28 6.01 6.43 -18.04
N PHE A 29 5.66 6.60 -19.32
CA PHE A 29 4.52 5.92 -19.92
C PHE A 29 4.67 4.39 -19.84
N PHE A 30 5.82 3.86 -20.28
CA PHE A 30 6.03 2.41 -20.28
C PHE A 30 6.10 1.83 -18.87
N CYS A 31 6.83 2.46 -17.95
CA CYS A 31 6.88 1.99 -16.56
C CYS A 31 5.52 2.09 -15.86
N PHE A 32 4.73 3.14 -16.15
CA PHE A 32 3.39 3.29 -15.59
C PHE A 32 2.45 2.20 -16.10
N VAL A 33 2.48 1.89 -17.40
CA VAL A 33 1.66 0.83 -17.99
C VAL A 33 2.05 -0.54 -17.41
N GLU A 34 3.35 -0.83 -17.33
CA GLU A 34 3.85 -2.08 -16.75
C GLU A 34 3.42 -2.22 -15.29
N LEU A 35 3.67 -1.19 -14.47
CA LEU A 35 3.27 -1.19 -13.07
C LEU A 35 1.77 -1.41 -12.91
N LEU A 36 0.95 -0.63 -13.63
CA LEU A 36 -0.50 -0.75 -13.52
C LEU A 36 -1.07 -2.03 -14.11
N SER A 37 -0.36 -2.71 -15.01
CA SER A 37 -0.81 -4.01 -15.54
C SER A 37 -1.03 -5.03 -14.41
N GLY A 38 -0.23 -4.97 -13.34
CA GLY A 38 -0.38 -5.81 -12.14
C GLY A 38 -1.49 -5.36 -11.17
N PHE A 39 -2.09 -4.19 -11.38
CA PHE A 39 -3.16 -3.63 -10.54
C PHE A 39 -4.43 -3.32 -11.34
N CYS A 40 -4.47 -3.64 -12.63
CA CYS A 40 -5.52 -3.20 -13.55
C CYS A 40 -6.91 -3.74 -13.15
N ASP A 41 -6.95 -4.96 -12.62
CA ASP A 41 -8.18 -5.60 -12.14
C ASP A 41 -8.83 -4.84 -10.99
N HIS A 42 -8.06 -4.07 -10.20
CA HIS A 42 -8.59 -3.23 -9.13
C HIS A 42 -9.43 -2.05 -9.63
N PHE A 43 -9.29 -1.67 -10.90
CA PHE A 43 -10.00 -0.54 -11.51
C PHE A 43 -11.18 -0.98 -12.38
N CYS A 44 -11.44 -2.29 -12.50
CA CYS A 44 -12.55 -2.82 -13.27
C CYS A 44 -13.74 -3.13 -12.35
N PRO A 45 -14.83 -2.32 -12.35
CA PRO A 45 -15.97 -2.53 -11.45
C PRO A 45 -16.63 -3.91 -11.60
N GLN A 46 -16.48 -4.53 -12.78
CA GLN A 46 -17.00 -5.86 -13.08
C GLN A 46 -16.24 -6.95 -12.33
N LEU A 47 -14.99 -6.69 -11.96
CA LEU A 47 -14.12 -7.62 -11.24
C LEU A 47 -14.16 -7.42 -9.72
N ASP A 48 -14.85 -6.40 -9.20
CA ASP A 48 -14.91 -6.12 -7.75
C ASP A 48 -15.31 -7.34 -6.91
N ASN A 49 -16.20 -8.18 -7.43
CA ASN A 49 -16.67 -9.40 -6.75
C ASN A 49 -15.91 -10.67 -7.15
N SER A 50 -14.83 -10.53 -7.92
CA SER A 50 -13.97 -11.65 -8.36
C SER A 50 -12.77 -11.83 -7.43
N ASN A 51 -12.10 -12.98 -7.57
CA ASN A 51 -10.90 -13.30 -6.79
C ASN A 51 -9.69 -12.42 -7.14
N VAL A 52 -9.74 -11.65 -8.22
CA VAL A 52 -8.68 -10.74 -8.68
C VAL A 52 -9.01 -9.26 -8.47
N GLY A 53 -10.24 -8.96 -8.06
CA GLY A 53 -10.68 -7.58 -7.84
C GLY A 53 -10.20 -6.99 -6.52
N ILE A 54 -10.41 -5.67 -6.38
CA ILE A 54 -9.97 -4.90 -5.21
C ILE A 54 -10.52 -5.44 -3.88
N ARG A 55 -11.74 -6.01 -3.85
CA ARG A 55 -12.30 -6.59 -2.62
C ARG A 55 -11.53 -7.83 -2.18
N SER A 56 -11.08 -8.65 -3.13
CA SER A 56 -10.22 -9.80 -2.84
C SER A 56 -8.90 -9.33 -2.23
N THR A 57 -8.25 -8.34 -2.85
CA THR A 57 -7.00 -7.75 -2.34
C THR A 57 -7.15 -7.14 -0.95
N ILE A 58 -8.24 -6.42 -0.67
CA ILE A 58 -8.55 -5.90 0.67
C ILE A 58 -8.79 -7.05 1.67
N SER A 59 -9.46 -8.13 1.24
CA SER A 59 -9.63 -9.33 2.08
C SER A 59 -8.29 -9.99 2.41
N ARG A 60 -7.35 -10.03 1.45
CA ARG A 60 -5.97 -10.52 1.68
C ARG A 60 -5.24 -9.68 2.72
N LEU A 61 -5.38 -8.35 2.69
CA LEU A 61 -4.87 -7.48 3.76
C LEU A 61 -5.47 -7.83 5.13
N SER A 62 -6.80 -8.04 5.19
CA SER A 62 -7.49 -8.42 6.43
C SER A 62 -7.00 -9.77 6.98
N GLN A 63 -6.79 -10.77 6.12
CA GLN A 63 -6.21 -12.05 6.50
C GLN A 63 -4.77 -11.91 6.99
N LEU A 64 -3.93 -11.14 6.29
CA LEU A 64 -2.55 -10.89 6.71
C LEU A 64 -2.50 -10.23 8.09
N LEU A 65 -3.40 -9.27 8.37
CA LEU A 65 -3.52 -8.70 9.71
C LEU A 65 -3.94 -9.75 10.73
N LYS A 66 -4.90 -10.61 10.41
CA LYS A 66 -5.36 -11.68 11.31
C LYS A 66 -4.23 -12.66 11.67
N GLU A 67 -3.42 -13.04 10.68
CA GLU A 67 -2.30 -13.96 10.86
C GLU A 67 -1.21 -13.40 11.77
N HIS A 68 -0.90 -12.11 11.64
CA HIS A 68 0.17 -11.47 12.41
C HIS A 68 -0.30 -10.81 13.72
N ASP A 69 -1.57 -10.43 13.80
CA ASP A 69 -2.16 -9.70 14.91
C ASP A 69 -3.67 -9.95 15.03
N GLU A 70 -4.04 -11.15 15.48
CA GLU A 70 -5.46 -11.56 15.61
C GLU A 70 -6.26 -10.64 16.54
N GLU A 71 -5.64 -10.12 17.62
CA GLU A 71 -6.31 -9.24 18.57
C GLU A 71 -6.70 -7.91 17.92
N LEU A 72 -5.76 -7.27 17.20
CA LEU A 72 -6.05 -6.04 16.47
C LEU A 72 -7.08 -6.29 15.37
N TRP A 73 -6.92 -7.38 14.61
CA TRP A 73 -7.90 -7.77 13.59
C TRP A 73 -9.31 -7.92 14.17
N ARG A 74 -9.45 -8.66 15.28
CA ARG A 74 -10.73 -8.87 15.97
C ARG A 74 -11.32 -7.55 16.45
N HIS A 75 -10.50 -6.65 16.98
CA HIS A 75 -10.97 -5.34 17.42
C HIS A 75 -11.50 -4.47 16.27
N LEU A 76 -10.80 -4.45 15.13
CA LEU A 76 -11.24 -3.68 13.96
C LEU A 76 -12.50 -4.28 13.32
N GLU A 77 -12.49 -5.59 13.08
CA GLU A 77 -13.54 -6.26 12.30
C GLU A 77 -14.81 -6.52 13.13
N ILE A 78 -14.65 -6.97 14.38
CA ILE A 78 -15.77 -7.46 15.20
C ILE A 78 -16.21 -6.42 16.23
N THR A 79 -15.27 -5.83 16.98
CA THR A 79 -15.60 -4.89 18.07
C THR A 79 -16.04 -3.53 17.53
N THR A 80 -15.20 -2.90 16.71
CA THR A 80 -15.44 -1.55 16.19
C THR A 80 -16.11 -1.55 14.82
N LYS A 81 -16.12 -2.68 14.11
CA LYS A 81 -16.76 -2.87 12.79
C LYS A 81 -16.28 -1.86 11.73
N VAL A 82 -14.99 -1.51 11.78
CA VAL A 82 -14.35 -0.64 10.79
C VAL A 82 -14.08 -1.46 9.54
N ASN A 83 -14.93 -1.32 8.53
CA ASN A 83 -14.75 -2.02 7.26
C ASN A 83 -13.42 -1.60 6.59
N PRO A 84 -12.51 -2.55 6.27
CA PRO A 84 -11.25 -2.28 5.59
C PRO A 84 -11.36 -1.45 4.30
N GLN A 85 -12.48 -1.57 3.58
CA GLN A 85 -12.71 -0.83 2.34
C GLN A 85 -12.70 0.70 2.54
N PHE A 86 -13.02 1.21 3.73
CA PHE A 86 -13.06 2.66 3.99
C PHE A 86 -11.70 3.32 4.18
N TYR A 87 -10.62 2.54 4.36
CA TYR A 87 -9.25 3.06 4.45
C TYR A 87 -8.33 2.40 3.43
N ALA A 88 -8.36 1.06 3.31
CA ALA A 88 -7.40 0.30 2.51
C ALA A 88 -7.60 0.46 1.00
N PHE A 89 -8.83 0.78 0.54
CA PHE A 89 -9.09 0.98 -0.88
C PHE A 89 -8.16 2.06 -1.47
N ARG A 90 -8.06 3.22 -0.80
CA ARG A 90 -7.21 4.33 -1.24
C ARG A 90 -5.72 3.98 -1.11
N TRP A 91 -5.34 3.34 -0.01
CA TRP A 91 -3.97 2.89 0.22
C TRP A 91 -3.46 2.00 -0.92
N ILE A 92 -4.27 1.01 -1.30
CA ILE A 92 -3.92 0.01 -2.30
C ILE A 92 -3.99 0.58 -3.72
N THR A 93 -5.10 1.24 -4.07
CA THR A 93 -5.31 1.73 -5.45
C THR A 93 -4.40 2.89 -5.84
N LEU A 94 -3.84 3.60 -4.86
CA LEU A 94 -2.90 4.70 -5.09
C LEU A 94 -1.48 4.37 -4.66
N LEU A 95 -1.18 3.10 -4.34
CA LEU A 95 0.18 2.67 -3.93
C LEU A 95 0.77 3.58 -2.83
N LEU A 96 -0.06 3.95 -1.85
CA LEU A 96 0.26 4.80 -0.70
C LEU A 96 0.70 6.24 -1.00
N THR A 97 0.64 6.73 -2.24
CA THR A 97 1.15 8.08 -2.60
C THR A 97 0.39 9.24 -1.97
N GLN A 98 -0.81 8.99 -1.42
CA GLN A 98 -1.57 9.98 -0.67
C GLN A 98 -1.52 9.80 0.86
N GLU A 99 -0.82 8.79 1.38
CA GLU A 99 -0.64 8.61 2.83
C GLU A 99 0.61 9.29 3.34
N PHE A 100 1.62 9.39 2.49
CA PHE A 100 2.95 9.87 2.84
C PHE A 100 3.31 11.08 2.01
N ASN A 101 4.27 11.87 2.49
CA ASN A 101 4.84 12.93 1.66
C ASN A 101 5.57 12.31 0.45
N PHE A 102 5.90 13.16 -0.52
CA PHE A 102 6.47 12.72 -1.78
C PHE A 102 7.79 11.95 -1.62
N SER A 103 8.70 12.43 -0.76
CA SER A 103 9.99 11.77 -0.50
C SER A 103 9.81 10.41 0.15
N ASP A 104 8.91 10.30 1.12
CA ASP A 104 8.59 9.05 1.80
C ASP A 104 7.92 8.06 0.85
N SER A 105 7.06 8.55 -0.05
CA SER A 105 6.43 7.72 -1.08
C SER A 105 7.47 7.10 -2.02
N LEU A 106 8.47 7.88 -2.48
CA LEU A 106 9.57 7.36 -3.30
C LEU A 106 10.35 6.25 -2.57
N HIS A 107 10.66 6.45 -1.29
CA HIS A 107 11.38 5.44 -0.50
C HIS A 107 10.57 4.15 -0.30
N ILE A 108 9.25 4.25 -0.10
CA ILE A 108 8.37 3.08 -0.07
C ILE A 108 8.39 2.39 -1.43
N TRP A 109 8.32 3.16 -2.52
CA TRP A 109 8.28 2.64 -3.88
C TRP A 109 9.57 1.91 -4.28
N ASP A 110 10.73 2.37 -3.82
CA ASP A 110 11.99 1.63 -4.00
C ASP A 110 11.87 0.21 -3.45
N THR A 111 11.21 0.04 -2.30
CA THR A 111 10.97 -1.29 -1.72
C THR A 111 9.90 -2.06 -2.49
N LEU A 112 8.80 -1.42 -2.89
CA LEU A 112 7.73 -2.08 -3.65
C LEU A 112 8.24 -2.66 -4.97
N LEU A 113 9.10 -1.91 -5.68
CA LEU A 113 9.58 -2.27 -7.00
C LEU A 113 10.79 -3.21 -6.98
N SER A 114 11.57 -3.24 -5.88
CA SER A 114 12.75 -4.10 -5.75
C SER A 114 12.48 -5.45 -5.10
N ASP A 115 11.33 -5.64 -4.45
CA ASP A 115 11.02 -6.88 -3.74
C ASP A 115 10.71 -8.04 -4.71
N PRO A 116 11.38 -9.21 -4.56
CA PRO A 116 11.19 -10.34 -5.46
C PRO A 116 9.80 -10.99 -5.38
N GLU A 117 9.04 -10.77 -4.29
CA GLU A 117 7.64 -11.24 -4.20
C GLU A 117 6.67 -10.34 -4.97
N GLY A 118 7.15 -9.21 -5.47
CA GLY A 118 6.44 -8.29 -6.34
C GLY A 118 5.75 -7.13 -5.62
N PRO A 119 5.30 -6.11 -6.37
CA PRO A 119 4.78 -4.87 -5.80
C PRO A 119 3.52 -5.05 -4.95
N LEU A 120 2.60 -5.92 -5.36
CA LEU A 120 1.33 -6.13 -4.64
C LEU A 120 1.54 -6.78 -3.28
N GLU A 121 2.34 -7.85 -3.21
CA GLU A 121 2.62 -8.55 -1.95
C GLU A 121 3.33 -7.63 -0.95
N THR A 122 4.29 -6.86 -1.45
CA THR A 122 5.03 -5.89 -0.66
C THR A 122 4.12 -4.77 -0.16
N LEU A 123 3.23 -4.27 -1.01
CA LEU A 123 2.24 -3.26 -0.63
C LEU A 123 1.32 -3.76 0.48
N LEU A 124 0.83 -5.00 0.39
CA LEU A 124 -0.01 -5.59 1.43
C LEU A 124 0.73 -5.71 2.76
N ARG A 125 2.01 -6.09 2.74
CA ARG A 125 2.86 -6.10 3.94
C ARG A 125 3.05 -4.71 4.54
N VAL A 126 3.30 -3.69 3.71
CA VAL A 126 3.42 -2.29 4.18
C VAL A 126 2.10 -1.81 4.79
N CYS A 127 0.97 -2.04 4.14
CA CYS A 127 -0.36 -1.73 4.67
C CYS A 127 -0.64 -2.45 6.00
N CYS A 128 -0.23 -3.71 6.15
CA CYS A 128 -0.38 -4.46 7.39
C CYS A 128 0.52 -3.89 8.50
N ALA A 129 1.78 -3.57 8.18
CA ALA A 129 2.70 -2.93 9.11
C ALA A 129 2.18 -1.55 9.58
N MET A 130 1.53 -0.79 8.70
CA MET A 130 0.89 0.48 9.06
C MET A 130 -0.17 0.30 10.17
N LEU A 131 -0.99 -0.75 10.07
CA LEU A 131 -2.00 -1.10 11.07
C LEU A 131 -1.34 -1.52 12.39
N ILE A 132 -0.34 -2.40 12.33
CA ILE A 132 0.38 -2.89 13.53
C ILE A 132 1.08 -1.74 14.27
N LEU A 133 1.71 -0.82 13.54
CA LEU A 133 2.39 0.33 14.15
C LEU A 133 1.43 1.32 14.84
N THR A 134 0.16 1.35 14.42
CA THR A 134 -0.88 2.19 15.04
C THR A 134 -1.77 1.42 16.02
N ARG A 135 -1.47 0.14 16.26
CA ARG A 135 -2.22 -0.79 17.12
C ARG A 135 -2.69 -0.17 18.43
N ARG A 136 -1.78 0.48 19.16
CA ARG A 136 -2.09 1.04 20.50
C ARG A 136 -3.25 2.03 20.45
N PHE A 137 -3.30 2.87 19.41
CA PHE A 137 -4.37 3.84 19.23
C PHE A 137 -5.64 3.15 18.75
N LEU A 138 -5.52 2.19 17.83
CA LEU A 138 -6.66 1.45 17.28
C LEU A 138 -7.41 0.64 18.34
N LEU A 139 -6.68 -0.06 19.23
CA LEU A 139 -7.27 -0.83 20.33
C LEU A 139 -7.96 0.03 21.39
N ALA A 140 -7.46 1.26 21.59
CA ALA A 140 -8.05 2.21 22.54
C ALA A 140 -9.21 3.02 21.93
N GLY A 141 -9.32 3.06 20.60
CA GLY A 141 -10.30 3.84 19.86
C GLY A 141 -11.62 3.13 19.58
N ASP A 142 -12.62 3.94 19.23
CA ASP A 142 -13.92 3.54 18.72
C ASP A 142 -13.97 3.60 17.18
N PHE A 143 -15.13 3.29 16.58
CA PHE A 143 -15.30 3.33 15.12
C PHE A 143 -14.85 4.66 14.50
N THR A 144 -15.28 5.80 15.05
CA THR A 144 -15.03 7.12 14.47
C THR A 144 -13.57 7.52 14.59
N SER A 145 -12.97 7.33 15.76
CA SER A 145 -11.56 7.66 15.99
C SER A 145 -10.62 6.76 15.18
N ASN A 146 -10.91 5.46 15.10
CA ASN A 146 -10.14 4.52 14.29
C ASN A 146 -10.22 4.84 12.80
N LEU A 147 -11.43 5.08 12.27
CA LEU A 147 -11.59 5.43 10.87
C LEU A 147 -10.85 6.73 10.53
N LYS A 148 -10.96 7.75 11.40
CA LYS A 148 -10.25 9.02 11.21
C LYS A 148 -8.73 8.84 11.23
N LEU A 149 -8.21 8.03 12.14
CA LEU A 149 -6.77 7.73 12.23
C LEU A 149 -6.28 7.01 10.96
N LEU A 150 -7.03 6.04 10.46
CA LEU A 150 -6.64 5.27 9.26
C LEU A 150 -6.80 6.09 7.98
N GLN A 151 -7.76 7.01 7.91
CA GLN A 151 -7.90 7.91 6.77
C GLN A 151 -6.87 9.06 6.77
N ASN A 152 -6.27 9.36 7.92
CA ASN A 152 -5.27 10.42 8.10
C ASN A 152 -4.08 9.84 8.87
N TYR A 153 -3.32 8.98 8.19
CA TYR A 153 -2.24 8.24 8.83
C TYR A 153 -1.20 9.19 9.44
N PRO A 154 -0.74 8.96 10.69
CA PRO A 154 0.22 9.84 11.33
C PRO A 154 1.59 9.76 10.64
N SER A 155 2.40 10.80 10.79
CA SER A 155 3.79 10.79 10.32
C SER A 155 4.53 9.59 10.91
N ALA A 156 5.16 8.78 10.06
CA ALA A 156 5.86 7.58 10.46
C ALA A 156 7.34 7.62 10.04
N ASN A 157 8.18 6.93 10.79
CA ASN A 157 9.54 6.64 10.35
C ASN A 157 9.47 5.54 9.27
N ILE A 158 9.68 5.91 8.00
CA ILE A 158 9.54 5.00 6.86
C ILE A 158 10.50 3.82 6.95
N SER A 159 11.74 4.03 7.36
CA SER A 159 12.70 2.91 7.53
C SER A 159 12.22 1.90 8.56
N HIS A 160 11.62 2.35 9.67
CA HIS A 160 11.04 1.45 10.66
C HIS A 160 9.77 0.77 10.14
N LEU A 161 8.91 1.48 9.40
CA LEU A 161 7.73 0.91 8.74
C LEU A 161 8.13 -0.22 7.79
N LEU A 162 9.10 0.02 6.91
CA LEU A 162 9.60 -0.97 5.95
C LEU A 162 10.28 -2.15 6.65
N TYR A 163 11.02 -1.90 7.74
CA TYR A 163 11.59 -2.97 8.56
C TYR A 163 10.50 -3.88 9.16
N VAL A 164 9.43 -3.30 9.71
CA VAL A 164 8.29 -4.07 10.23
C VAL A 164 7.59 -4.82 9.10
N ALA A 165 7.34 -4.17 7.96
CA ALA A 165 6.72 -4.81 6.79
C ALA A 165 7.52 -6.04 6.33
N ASN A 166 8.85 -5.94 6.26
CA ASN A 166 9.71 -7.05 5.85
C ASN A 166 9.69 -8.22 6.87
N LYS A 167 9.46 -7.94 8.16
CA LYS A 167 9.28 -8.97 9.20
C LYS A 167 7.97 -9.74 9.05
N LEU A 168 6.98 -9.20 8.34
CA LEU A 168 5.71 -9.86 8.01
C LEU A 168 5.84 -10.79 6.80
N ARG A 169 7.03 -10.92 6.19
CA ARG A 169 7.25 -11.90 5.14
C ARG A 169 7.06 -13.30 5.74
N THR A 170 5.98 -13.98 5.36
CA THR A 170 5.73 -15.35 5.77
C THR A 170 6.86 -16.21 5.23
N GLN A 171 7.62 -16.89 6.09
CA GLN A 171 8.50 -17.95 5.61
C GLN A 171 7.58 -19.00 4.98
N ALA A 172 7.66 -19.17 3.66
CA ALA A 172 7.06 -20.31 3.01
C ALA A 172 7.53 -21.55 3.78
N ILE A 173 6.59 -22.24 4.42
CA ILE A 173 6.84 -23.56 4.97
C ILE A 173 7.18 -24.40 3.74
N GLY A 174 8.46 -24.75 3.62
CA GLY A 174 8.98 -25.58 2.53
C GLY A 174 8.35 -26.96 2.50
#